data_AF-A0A8C9F8G2-F1
#
_entry.id   AF-A0A8C9F8G2-F1
#
_cell.length_a   1.000
_cell.length_b   1.000
_cell.length_c   1.000
_cell.angle_alpha   90.00
_cell.angle_beta   90.00
_cell.angle_gamma   90.00
#
_symmetry.space_group_name_H-M   'P 1'
#
loop_
_entity.id
_entity.type
_entity.pdbx_description
1 polymer ?
#
loop_
_entity_poly.entity_id
_entity_poly.type
_entity_poly.pdbx_seq_one_letter_code
_entity_poly.pdbx_strand_id
1 'polypeptide(L)'
;MSRKNRAVPKSGDTPPPEASYLHRDIISQVSACAHFLQSGFISAAGGTGWCCRYLFNSRLERDSPEIGPSVVVHTTVTFGREHLYSDPAEVQQLILSHLESLVSSLPKAASVKCQKWRYSQVTKAVPNCPRQMILHTQPLLICGGDGFTCSNFDGCIESALSLAETVRSHL
;
A
#
# COMPACT_ATOMS: atom_id res chain seq x y z
N MET A 1 59.43 -6.00 15.28
CA MET A 1 58.58 -5.03 14.55
C MET A 1 57.76 -5.82 13.54
N SER A 2 56.43 -5.84 13.45
CA SER A 2 55.34 -5.32 14.26
C SER A 2 54.16 -6.25 13.96
N ARG A 3 53.58 -6.92 14.97
CA ARG A 3 52.37 -7.72 14.80
C ARG A 3 51.21 -6.75 14.55
N LYS A 4 50.60 -6.79 13.36
CA LYS A 4 49.36 -6.05 13.09
C LYS A 4 48.28 -6.60 14.01
N ASN A 5 47.91 -5.83 15.03
CA ASN A 5 46.74 -6.07 15.86
C ASN A 5 45.51 -6.05 14.96
N ARG A 6 44.94 -7.23 14.70
CA ARG A 6 43.61 -7.37 14.11
C ARG A 6 42.63 -6.93 15.19
N ALA A 7 41.99 -5.78 14.99
CA ALA A 7 40.94 -5.30 15.87
C ALA A 7 39.85 -6.39 15.97
N VAL A 8 39.62 -6.87 17.18
CA VAL A 8 38.46 -7.71 17.51
C VAL A 8 37.23 -6.80 17.39
N PRO A 9 36.20 -7.17 16.63
CA PRO A 9 34.98 -6.37 16.59
C PRO A 9 34.37 -6.35 18.00
N LYS A 10 34.06 -5.16 18.51
CA LYS A 10 33.30 -5.04 19.75
C LYS A 10 31.92 -5.66 19.52
N SER A 11 31.48 -6.50 20.45
CA SER A 11 30.14 -7.09 20.45
C SER A 11 29.10 -5.97 20.50
N GLY A 12 28.49 -5.66 19.36
CA GLY A 12 27.54 -4.57 19.19
C GLY A 12 27.22 -4.24 17.74
N ASP A 13 28.14 -4.50 16.81
CA ASP A 13 28.00 -4.10 15.39
C ASP A 13 27.50 -5.23 14.47
N THR A 14 26.59 -6.07 14.95
CA THR A 14 25.75 -6.87 14.04
C THR A 14 24.46 -6.09 13.81
N PRO A 15 24.16 -5.60 12.59
CA PRO A 15 22.83 -5.07 12.30
C PRO A 15 21.81 -6.15 12.69
N PRO A 16 20.72 -5.79 13.39
CA PRO A 16 19.78 -6.79 13.86
C PRO A 16 19.26 -7.61 12.67
N PRO A 17 18.93 -8.90 12.84
CA PRO A 17 18.46 -9.79 11.76
C PRO A 17 17.15 -9.33 11.07
N GLU A 18 16.63 -8.17 11.45
CA GLU A 18 15.24 -7.75 11.32
C GLU A 18 14.88 -7.14 9.95
N ALA A 19 15.86 -6.64 9.19
CA ALA A 19 15.60 -6.09 7.84
C ALA A 19 15.04 -7.14 6.85
N SER A 20 15.30 -8.42 7.10
CA SER A 20 14.79 -9.52 6.27
C SER A 20 13.28 -9.78 6.43
N TYR A 21 12.67 -9.33 7.53
CA TYR A 21 11.24 -9.52 7.82
C TYR A 21 10.35 -8.56 7.04
N LEU A 22 10.83 -7.34 6.74
CA LEU A 22 10.08 -6.33 6.00
C LEU A 22 9.55 -6.83 4.65
N HIS A 23 10.22 -7.81 4.02
CA HIS A 23 9.89 -8.22 2.67
C HIS A 23 8.84 -9.34 2.57
N ARG A 24 8.52 -10.05 3.67
CA ARG A 24 7.71 -11.28 3.63
C ARG A 24 6.26 -11.12 4.08
N ASP A 25 5.94 -10.03 4.78
CA ASP A 25 4.62 -9.82 5.40
C ASP A 25 3.90 -8.57 4.86
N ILE A 26 4.07 -8.32 3.55
CA ILE A 26 3.39 -7.22 2.85
C ILE A 26 2.46 -7.77 1.76
N ILE A 27 1.24 -7.25 1.74
CA ILE A 27 0.23 -7.45 0.71
C ILE A 27 0.61 -6.62 -0.52
N SER A 28 0.48 -7.22 -1.70
CA SER A 28 0.43 -6.49 -2.96
C SER A 28 -1.00 -6.40 -3.46
N GLN A 29 -1.38 -5.24 -3.99
CA GLN A 29 -2.67 -5.02 -4.63
C GLN A 29 -2.47 -4.29 -5.96
N VAL A 30 -3.37 -4.53 -6.91
CA VAL A 30 -3.54 -3.66 -8.07
C VAL A 30 -4.89 -2.98 -7.91
N SER A 31 -4.99 -1.74 -8.34
CA SER A 31 -6.24 -0.98 -8.27
C SER A 31 -6.43 -0.24 -9.57
N ALA A 32 -7.63 -0.28 -10.13
CA ALA A 32 -7.98 0.49 -11.32
C ALA A 32 -9.07 1.48 -10.95
N CYS A 33 -8.86 2.75 -11.29
CA CYS A 33 -9.86 3.80 -11.20
C CYS A 33 -10.36 4.10 -12.60
N ALA A 34 -11.65 3.89 -12.85
CA ALA A 34 -12.31 4.23 -14.11
C ALA A 34 -13.21 5.46 -13.89
N HIS A 35 -13.00 6.50 -14.68
CA HIS A 35 -13.83 7.70 -14.70
C HIS A 35 -14.81 7.64 -15.87
N PHE A 36 -16.06 8.00 -15.65
CA PHE A 36 -17.13 7.98 -16.65
C PHE A 36 -17.68 9.39 -16.85
N LEU A 37 -17.99 9.77 -18.09
CA LEU A 37 -18.51 11.11 -18.42
C LEU A 37 -20.02 11.25 -18.24
N GLN A 38 -20.78 10.16 -18.19
CA GLN A 38 -22.25 10.22 -18.11
C GLN A 38 -22.73 10.10 -16.66
N SER A 39 -23.65 11.00 -16.29
CA SER A 39 -24.38 11.05 -15.03
C SER A 39 -25.44 9.94 -14.92
N GLY A 40 -25.05 8.68 -15.14
CA GLY A 40 -25.87 7.51 -14.90
C GLY A 40 -25.85 7.12 -13.43
N PHE A 41 -26.97 6.60 -12.92
CA PHE A 41 -27.04 6.00 -11.60
C PHE A 41 -26.25 4.68 -11.63
N ILE A 42 -24.99 4.69 -11.18
CA ILE A 42 -24.22 3.46 -11.01
C ILE A 42 -24.67 2.85 -9.67
N SER A 43 -25.66 1.97 -9.72
CA SER A 43 -25.98 1.10 -8.59
C SER A 43 -24.95 -0.02 -8.55
N ALA A 44 -23.84 0.21 -7.84
CA ALA A 44 -22.87 -0.83 -7.54
C ALA A 44 -23.51 -1.80 -6.54
N ALA A 45 -24.22 -2.82 -7.03
CA ALA A 45 -24.53 -3.98 -6.21
C ALA A 45 -23.20 -4.63 -5.82
N GLY A 46 -23.01 -4.96 -4.54
CA GLY A 46 -21.77 -5.50 -3.98
C GLY A 46 -21.39 -6.88 -4.54
N GLY A 47 -20.93 -6.92 -5.78
CA GLY A 47 -20.42 -8.11 -6.45
C GLY A 47 -18.96 -8.34 -6.06
N THR A 48 -18.71 -9.35 -5.23
CA THR A 48 -17.36 -9.90 -5.03
C THR A 48 -17.07 -10.89 -6.15
N GLY A 49 -16.15 -10.54 -7.05
CA GLY A 49 -15.67 -11.41 -8.11
C GLY A 49 -14.25 -11.93 -7.85
N TRP A 50 -13.77 -12.88 -8.65
CA TRP A 50 -12.42 -13.45 -8.48
C TRP A 50 -11.29 -12.41 -8.54
N CYS A 51 -11.49 -11.33 -9.32
CA CYS A 51 -10.53 -10.24 -9.43
C CYS A 51 -10.87 -9.05 -8.51
N CYS A 52 -12.15 -8.69 -8.34
CA CYS A 52 -12.57 -7.46 -7.65
C CYS A 52 -12.95 -7.69 -6.18
N ARG A 53 -12.30 -6.97 -5.26
CA ARG A 53 -12.56 -7.02 -3.82
C ARG A 53 -13.48 -5.91 -3.34
N TYR A 54 -13.33 -4.70 -3.86
CA TYR A 54 -14.18 -3.55 -3.54
C TYR A 54 -14.46 -2.72 -4.79
N LEU A 55 -15.70 -2.27 -4.92
CA LEU A 55 -16.15 -1.27 -5.89
C LEU A 55 -16.57 -0.03 -5.11
N PHE A 56 -15.91 1.09 -5.35
CA PHE A 56 -16.27 2.37 -4.74
C PHE A 56 -16.71 3.36 -5.82
N ASN A 57 -17.90 3.93 -5.66
CA ASN A 57 -18.36 5.02 -6.52
C ASN A 57 -17.99 6.35 -5.85
N SER A 58 -16.92 6.99 -6.30
CA SER A 58 -16.62 8.36 -5.88
C SER A 58 -17.49 9.32 -6.69
N ARG A 59 -18.76 9.45 -6.28
CA ARG A 59 -19.43 10.74 -6.44
C ARG A 59 -18.80 11.64 -5.39
N LEU A 60 -17.88 12.51 -5.80
CA LEU A 60 -17.56 13.66 -4.96
C LEU A 60 -18.90 14.33 -4.64
N GLU A 61 -19.23 14.48 -3.37
CA GLU A 61 -20.36 15.27 -2.88
C GLU A 61 -20.15 16.76 -3.19
N ARG A 62 -20.00 17.08 -4.47
CA ARG A 62 -20.05 18.43 -5.01
C ARG A 62 -20.99 18.34 -6.19
N ASP A 63 -22.11 19.04 -6.09
CA ASP A 63 -23.16 19.23 -7.09
C ASP A 63 -22.66 19.98 -8.34
N SER A 64 -21.47 19.63 -8.85
CA SER A 64 -20.98 20.14 -10.11
C SER A 64 -21.41 19.19 -11.22
N PRO A 65 -22.27 19.63 -12.15
CA PRO A 65 -22.68 18.82 -13.30
C PRO A 65 -21.50 18.51 -14.25
N GLU A 66 -20.32 19.08 -14.03
CA GLU A 66 -19.11 18.86 -14.82
C GLU A 66 -18.28 17.65 -14.36
N ILE A 67 -18.53 17.12 -13.15
CA ILE A 67 -17.78 15.98 -12.60
C ILE A 67 -18.59 14.70 -12.77
N GLY A 68 -18.20 13.89 -13.75
CA GLY A 68 -18.79 12.57 -13.99
C GLY A 68 -18.47 11.56 -12.89
N PRO A 69 -19.29 10.49 -12.74
CA PRO A 69 -19.08 9.47 -11.72
C PRO A 69 -17.79 8.68 -11.98
N SER A 70 -17.19 8.16 -10.91
CA SER A 70 -15.95 7.39 -10.99
C SER A 70 -16.08 6.11 -10.16
N VAL A 71 -15.58 5.00 -10.71
CA VAL A 71 -15.55 3.70 -10.03
C VAL A 71 -14.11 3.32 -9.75
N VAL A 72 -13.79 3.13 -8.48
CA VAL A 72 -12.50 2.57 -8.03
C VAL A 72 -12.69 1.09 -7.76
N VAL A 73 -11.85 0.29 -8.39
CA VAL A 73 -11.79 -1.16 -8.25
C VAL A 73 -10.50 -1.52 -7.53
N HIS A 74 -10.61 -2.09 -6.33
CA HIS A 74 -9.49 -2.74 -5.68
C HIS A 74 -9.51 -4.23 -5.98
N THR A 75 -8.38 -4.78 -6.46
CA THR A 75 -8.32 -6.22 -6.75
C THR A 75 -8.11 -7.04 -5.49
N THR A 76 -8.30 -8.35 -5.59
CA THR A 76 -7.88 -9.28 -4.55
C THR A 76 -6.35 -9.31 -4.42
N VAL A 77 -5.86 -9.75 -3.26
CA VAL A 77 -4.41 -9.92 -3.01
C VAL A 77 -3.80 -10.96 -3.95
N THR A 78 -4.52 -12.06 -4.19
CA THR A 78 -4.08 -13.13 -5.09
C THR A 78 -3.88 -12.60 -6.51
N PHE A 79 -4.88 -11.91 -7.06
CA PHE A 79 -4.78 -11.27 -8.37
C PHE A 79 -3.63 -10.26 -8.42
N GLY A 80 -3.49 -9.43 -7.38
CA GLY A 80 -2.42 -8.43 -7.30
C GLY A 80 -1.01 -9.05 -7.30
N ARG A 81 -0.83 -10.21 -6.68
CA ARG A 81 0.44 -10.95 -6.67
C ARG A 81 0.73 -11.59 -8.03
N GLU A 82 -0.26 -12.20 -8.66
CA GLU A 82 -0.13 -12.86 -9.96
C GLU A 82 0.22 -11.86 -11.06
N HIS A 83 -0.36 -10.67 -11.03
CA HIS A 83 -0.22 -9.64 -12.07
C HIS A 83 0.76 -8.51 -11.72
N LEU A 84 1.53 -8.65 -10.64
CA LEU A 84 2.44 -7.61 -10.16
C LEU A 84 3.44 -7.16 -11.25
N TYR A 85 3.96 -8.12 -12.02
CA TYR A 85 4.96 -7.90 -13.06
C TYR A 85 4.41 -7.92 -14.50
N SER A 86 3.11 -8.17 -14.68
CA SER A 86 2.46 -8.15 -16.01
C SER A 86 2.44 -6.74 -16.61
N ASP A 87 2.12 -6.60 -17.89
CA ASP A 87 1.97 -5.29 -18.50
C ASP A 87 0.78 -4.49 -17.88
N PRO A 88 0.92 -3.21 -17.52
CA PRO A 88 -0.16 -2.44 -16.92
C PRO A 88 -1.42 -2.31 -17.79
N ALA A 89 -1.28 -2.24 -19.12
CA ALA A 89 -2.42 -2.13 -20.03
C ALA A 89 -3.18 -3.45 -20.12
N GLU A 90 -2.48 -4.59 -20.16
CA GLU A 90 -3.11 -5.93 -20.08
C GLU A 90 -3.89 -6.10 -18.77
N VAL A 91 -3.29 -5.76 -17.64
CA VAL A 91 -3.94 -5.88 -16.33
C VAL A 91 -5.14 -4.94 -16.22
N GLN A 92 -5.04 -3.73 -16.77
CA GLN A 92 -6.16 -2.81 -16.84
C GLN A 92 -7.33 -3.40 -17.62
N GLN A 93 -7.07 -4.00 -18.79
CA GLN A 93 -8.11 -4.64 -19.60
C GLN A 93 -8.78 -5.80 -18.85
N LEU A 94 -8.00 -6.66 -18.18
CA LEU A 94 -8.55 -7.75 -17.36
C LEU A 94 -9.49 -7.24 -16.27
N ILE A 95 -9.11 -6.17 -15.57
CA ILE A 95 -9.94 -5.57 -14.52
C ILE A 95 -11.22 -4.97 -15.12
N LEU A 96 -11.12 -4.25 -16.23
CA LEU A 96 -12.27 -3.62 -16.89
C LEU A 96 -13.25 -4.65 -17.45
N SER A 97 -12.75 -5.69 -18.14
CA SER A 97 -13.60 -6.77 -18.65
C SER A 97 -14.33 -7.51 -17.53
N HIS A 98 -13.68 -7.71 -16.38
CA HIS A 98 -14.35 -8.30 -15.23
C HIS A 98 -15.38 -7.34 -14.61
N LEU A 99 -15.06 -6.04 -14.52
CA LEU A 99 -16.00 -5.02 -14.04
C LEU A 99 -17.27 -4.96 -14.92
N GLU A 100 -17.12 -4.98 -16.25
CA GLU A 100 -18.23 -5.04 -17.21
C GLU A 100 -19.07 -6.31 -17.03
N SER A 101 -18.44 -7.46 -16.73
CA SER A 101 -19.17 -8.69 -16.45
C SER A 101 -19.98 -8.65 -15.15
N LEU A 102 -19.52 -7.90 -14.14
CA LEU A 102 -20.20 -7.72 -12.87
C LEU A 102 -21.32 -6.66 -12.96
N VAL A 103 -21.11 -5.62 -13.77
CA VAL A 103 -22.04 -4.51 -13.95
C VAL A 103 -22.17 -4.19 -15.44
N SER A 104 -23.00 -4.97 -16.14
CA SER A 104 -23.18 -4.88 -17.60
C SER A 104 -23.83 -3.59 -18.09
N SER A 105 -24.36 -2.77 -17.17
CA SER A 105 -24.94 -1.46 -17.46
C SER A 105 -23.94 -0.30 -17.39
N LEU A 106 -22.66 -0.56 -17.12
CA LEU A 106 -21.65 0.50 -17.08
C LEU A 106 -21.43 1.10 -18.47
N PRO A 107 -21.45 2.43 -18.60
CA PRO A 107 -21.07 3.08 -19.85
C PRO A 107 -19.57 2.90 -20.09
N LYS A 108 -19.10 3.19 -21.32
CA LYS A 108 -17.67 3.18 -21.60
C LYS A 108 -16.96 4.25 -20.75
N ALA A 109 -15.88 3.85 -20.07
CA ALA A 109 -15.06 4.78 -19.31
C ALA A 109 -14.43 5.84 -20.23
N ALA A 110 -14.45 7.09 -19.77
CA ALA A 110 -13.85 8.21 -20.47
C ALA A 110 -12.35 8.31 -20.24
N SER A 111 -11.91 7.94 -19.04
CA SER A 111 -10.50 7.74 -18.72
C SER A 111 -10.36 6.61 -17.71
N VAL A 112 -9.23 5.92 -17.75
CA VAL A 112 -8.93 4.84 -16.82
C VAL A 112 -7.49 5.03 -16.36
N LYS A 113 -7.28 4.87 -15.05
CA LYS A 113 -5.98 4.86 -14.42
C LYS A 113 -5.79 3.54 -13.67
N CYS A 114 -4.85 2.73 -14.14
CA CYS A 114 -4.40 1.54 -13.43
C CYS A 114 -3.20 1.88 -12.54
N GLN A 115 -3.25 1.48 -11.27
CA GLN A 115 -2.19 1.69 -10.28
C GLN A 115 -1.82 0.37 -9.63
N LYS A 116 -0.52 0.05 -9.64
CA LYS A 116 0.01 -1.11 -8.93
C LYS A 116 0.58 -0.68 -7.59
N TRP A 117 0.19 -1.38 -6.54
CA TRP A 117 0.68 -1.21 -5.17
C TRP A 117 1.41 -2.47 -4.75
N ARG A 118 2.73 -2.53 -5.05
CA ARG A 118 3.59 -3.64 -4.64
C ARG A 118 3.57 -3.87 -3.13
N TYR A 119 3.51 -2.77 -2.40
CA TYR A 119 3.45 -2.73 -0.93
C TYR A 119 2.19 -1.98 -0.51
N SER A 120 1.03 -2.63 -0.61
CA SER A 120 -0.25 -1.98 -0.35
C SER A 120 -0.61 -1.94 1.13
N GLN A 121 -0.36 -3.03 1.86
CA GLN A 121 -0.73 -3.17 3.27
C GLN A 121 0.20 -4.17 3.97
N VAL A 122 0.51 -3.92 5.22
CA VAL A 122 1.27 -4.77 6.12
C VAL A 122 0.30 -5.80 6.71
N THR A 123 0.62 -7.09 6.60
CA THR A 123 -0.15 -8.16 7.28
C THR A 123 0.37 -8.43 8.69
N LYS A 124 1.67 -8.21 8.91
CA LYS A 124 2.30 -8.35 10.21
C LYS A 124 3.30 -7.24 10.40
N ALA A 125 3.14 -6.51 11.50
CA ALA A 125 4.13 -5.54 11.92
C ALA A 125 5.48 -6.20 12.17
N VAL A 126 6.55 -5.42 12.05
CA VAL A 126 7.89 -5.85 12.44
C VAL A 126 7.86 -6.29 13.91
N PRO A 127 8.26 -7.55 14.21
CA PRO A 127 8.21 -8.06 15.57
C PRO A 127 9.16 -7.28 16.49
N ASN A 128 8.79 -7.14 17.76
CA ASN A 128 9.60 -6.53 18.83
C ASN A 128 9.99 -5.05 18.64
N CYS A 129 9.57 -4.40 17.55
CA CYS A 129 9.80 -2.99 17.27
C CYS A 129 8.46 -2.23 17.13
N PRO A 130 7.70 -2.08 18.23
CA PRO A 130 6.39 -1.44 18.17
C PRO A 130 6.55 0.04 17.83
N ARG A 131 5.79 0.51 16.84
CA ARG A 131 5.70 1.90 16.36
C ARG A 131 6.95 2.48 15.71
N GLN A 132 8.14 1.99 16.02
CA GLN A 132 9.41 2.47 15.46
C GLN A 132 10.56 1.49 15.67
N MET A 133 11.68 1.73 14.99
CA MET A 133 12.95 1.04 15.19
C MET A 133 14.12 2.03 15.12
N ILE A 134 14.98 2.06 16.13
CA ILE A 134 16.23 2.82 16.10
C ILE A 134 17.29 1.94 15.45
N LEU A 135 17.83 2.37 14.31
CA LEU A 135 18.89 1.68 13.58
C LEU A 135 20.29 2.13 14.00
N HIS A 136 20.41 3.38 14.45
CA HIS A 136 21.67 3.96 14.89
C HIS A 136 21.41 5.08 15.89
N THR A 137 22.29 5.23 16.89
CA THR A 137 22.10 6.22 17.97
C THR A 137 22.89 7.51 17.77
N GLN A 138 24.05 7.48 17.08
CA GLN A 138 24.88 8.67 16.88
C GLN A 138 25.68 8.65 15.56
N PRO A 139 25.18 9.22 14.45
CA PRO A 139 23.97 10.04 14.36
C PRO A 139 22.69 9.20 14.53
N LEU A 140 21.65 9.81 15.08
CA LEU A 140 20.35 9.15 15.23
C LEU A 140 19.79 8.77 13.85
N LEU A 141 19.50 7.48 13.67
CA LEU A 141 18.74 6.95 12.53
C LEU A 141 17.60 6.11 13.07
N ILE A 142 16.38 6.50 12.72
CA ILE A 142 15.14 5.88 13.21
C ILE A 142 14.17 5.64 12.06
N CYS A 143 13.48 4.51 12.09
CA CYS A 143 12.46 4.12 11.12
C CYS A 143 11.08 4.05 11.79
N GLY A 144 10.05 4.47 11.05
CA GLY A 144 8.65 4.31 11.42
C GLY A 144 7.78 4.17 10.17
N GLY A 145 6.47 4.17 10.36
CA GLY A 145 5.45 3.85 9.36
C GLY A 145 4.54 2.72 9.83
N ASP A 146 3.57 2.38 8.98
CA ASP A 146 2.60 1.32 9.22
C ASP A 146 3.22 -0.07 9.36
N GLY A 147 4.43 -0.28 8.80
CA GLY A 147 5.25 -1.48 9.00
C GLY A 147 5.54 -1.82 10.47
N PHE A 148 5.46 -0.84 11.37
CA PHE A 148 5.72 -1.02 12.80
C PHE A 148 4.42 -1.02 13.64
N THR A 149 3.26 -0.85 13.00
CA THR A 149 1.94 -0.79 13.64
C THR A 149 0.93 -1.62 12.84
N CYS A 150 0.07 -0.98 12.06
CA CYS A 150 -0.88 -1.59 11.14
C CYS A 150 -1.20 -0.60 10.01
N SER A 151 -1.57 -1.11 8.84
CA SER A 151 -1.88 -0.29 7.65
C SER A 151 -3.27 0.34 7.70
N ASN A 152 -3.47 1.21 8.69
CA ASN A 152 -4.61 2.09 8.80
C ASN A 152 -4.15 3.51 9.20
N PHE A 153 -5.10 4.44 9.27
CA PHE A 153 -4.82 5.84 9.57
C PHE A 153 -4.21 6.03 10.97
N ASP A 154 -4.81 5.41 11.99
CA ASP A 154 -4.37 5.55 13.38
C ASP A 154 -2.97 4.95 13.60
N GLY A 155 -2.68 3.80 13.01
CA GLY A 155 -1.37 3.15 13.08
C GLY A 155 -0.25 4.02 12.51
N CYS A 156 -0.53 4.77 11.44
CA CYS A 156 0.41 5.77 10.91
C CYS A 156 0.63 6.92 11.89
N ILE A 157 -0.43 7.43 12.53
CA ILE A 157 -0.33 8.50 13.53
C ILE A 157 0.47 8.04 14.74
N GLU A 158 0.18 6.86 15.27
CA GLU A 158 0.90 6.30 16.43
C GLU A 158 2.39 6.17 16.16
N SER A 159 2.77 5.69 14.97
CA SER A 159 4.17 5.61 14.58
C SER A 159 4.81 7.00 14.48
N ALA A 160 4.14 7.96 13.83
CA ALA A 160 4.64 9.32 13.67
C ALA A 160 4.85 10.03 15.02
N LEU A 161 3.91 9.88 15.96
CA LEU A 161 4.03 10.44 17.31
C LEU A 161 5.20 9.82 18.09
N SER A 162 5.38 8.49 17.98
CA SER A 162 6.51 7.79 18.60
C SER A 162 7.86 8.30 18.07
N LEU A 163 7.96 8.48 16.75
CA LEU A 163 9.18 9.01 16.11
C LEU A 163 9.49 10.42 16.62
N ALA A 164 8.49 11.30 16.65
CA ALA A 164 8.64 12.67 17.10
C ALA A 164 9.13 12.75 18.55
N GLU A 165 8.59 11.93 19.44
CA GLU A 165 9.03 11.85 20.84
C GLU A 165 10.50 11.40 20.96
N THR A 166 10.88 10.42 20.15
CA THR A 166 12.25 9.88 20.16
C THR A 166 13.24 10.91 19.65
N VAL A 167 12.94 11.58 18.54
CA VAL A 167 13.76 12.67 18.01
C VAL A 167 13.87 13.79 19.04
N ARG A 168 12.76 14.21 19.65
CA ARG A 168 12.76 15.24 20.69
C ARG A 168 13.66 14.89 21.87
N SER A 169 13.71 13.62 22.27
CA SER A 169 14.56 13.15 23.38
C SER A 169 16.05 13.06 23.03
N HIS A 170 16.41 13.08 21.75
CA HIS A 170 17.80 13.04 21.27
C HIS A 170 18.38 14.41 20.88
N LEU A 171 17.55 15.46 20.89
CA LEU A 171 17.95 16.86 20.71
C LEU A 171 18.30 17.49 22.06
#